data_AF-A0AAD3M148-F1
#
_entry.id   AF-A0AAD3M148-F1
#
_cell.length_a   1.000
_cell.length_b   1.000
_cell.length_c   1.000
_cell.angle_alpha   90.00
_cell.angle_beta   90.00
_cell.angle_gamma   90.00
#
_symmetry.space_group_name_H-M   'P 1'
#
loop_
_entity.id
_entity.type
_entity.pdbx_description
1 polymer ?
#
loop_
_entity_poly.entity_id
_entity_poly.type
_entity_poly.pdbx_seq_one_letter_code
_entity_poly.pdbx_strand_id
1 'polypeptide(L)'
;MATDELSSKLSRRLQIEEGAEDPVAVDVPEHQNGSEEKPSTANADSELGAKLLRRGELNEGQGEPSQPSMKVFNPYTEFKEFSRKQIKDMEKMFKMYDAGKDNYIDLMQLKLMMEKLGAHRLTPA
;
A
#
# COMPACT_ATOMS: atom_id res chain seq x y z
N MET A 1 -28.20 -18.84 2.58
CA MET A 1 -27.28 -19.39 1.55
C MET A 1 -25.81 -19.23 1.94
N ALA A 2 -25.33 -18.04 2.36
CA ALA A 2 -23.92 -17.87 2.78
C ALA A 2 -23.49 -18.61 4.07
N THR A 3 -24.44 -18.88 4.97
CA THR A 3 -24.19 -19.59 6.23
C THR A 3 -23.92 -21.09 6.05
N ASP A 4 -24.46 -21.68 4.98
CA ASP A 4 -24.40 -23.12 4.72
C ASP A 4 -23.04 -23.54 4.15
N GLU A 5 -22.42 -22.65 3.38
CA GLU A 5 -21.07 -22.85 2.86
C GLU A 5 -20.03 -22.78 3.99
N LEU A 6 -20.24 -21.87 4.93
CA LEU A 6 -19.40 -21.69 6.12
C LEU A 6 -19.48 -22.89 7.07
N SER A 7 -20.68 -23.39 7.34
CA SER A 7 -20.88 -24.59 8.18
C SER A 7 -20.20 -25.81 7.56
N SER A 8 -20.42 -26.05 6.27
CA SER A 8 -19.82 -27.19 5.54
C SER A 8 -18.29 -27.15 5.57
N LYS A 9 -17.70 -25.95 5.45
CA LYS A 9 -16.24 -25.77 5.46
C LYS A 9 -15.63 -25.93 6.86
N LEU A 10 -16.37 -25.60 7.90
CA LEU A 10 -15.98 -25.82 9.30
C LEU A 10 -16.07 -27.30 9.67
N SER A 11 -17.17 -27.98 9.31
CA SER A 11 -17.33 -29.42 9.55
C SER A 11 -16.23 -30.23 8.87
N ARG A 12 -15.90 -29.91 7.62
CA ARG A 12 -14.80 -30.54 6.90
C ARG A 12 -13.44 -30.32 7.58
N ARG A 13 -13.18 -29.12 8.10
CA ARG A 13 -11.94 -28.87 8.85
C ARG A 13 -11.82 -29.72 10.11
N LEU A 14 -12.94 -29.93 10.81
CA LEU A 14 -12.99 -30.77 11.99
C LEU A 14 -12.65 -32.23 11.65
N GLN A 15 -13.14 -32.73 10.52
CA GLN A 15 -12.90 -34.10 10.05
C GLN A 15 -11.45 -34.32 9.59
N ILE A 16 -10.78 -33.29 9.04
CA ILE A 16 -9.34 -33.33 8.74
C ILE A 16 -8.52 -33.38 10.05
N GLU A 17 -8.91 -32.60 11.07
CA GLU A 17 -8.22 -32.55 12.36
C GLU A 17 -8.40 -33.84 13.18
N GLU A 18 -9.57 -34.48 13.08
CA GLU A 18 -9.88 -35.76 13.73
C GLU A 18 -9.29 -36.98 12.97
N GLY A 19 -8.59 -36.75 11.86
CA GLY A 19 -7.93 -37.79 11.06
C GLY A 19 -8.91 -38.69 10.27
N ALA A 20 -10.15 -38.23 10.07
CA ALA A 20 -11.18 -38.96 9.33
C ALA A 20 -11.09 -38.73 7.80
N GLU A 21 -10.43 -37.66 7.35
CA GLU A 21 -10.15 -37.39 5.94
C GLU A 21 -8.69 -36.92 5.73
N ASP A 22 -8.00 -37.51 4.77
CA ASP A 22 -6.65 -37.08 4.40
C ASP A 22 -6.72 -35.74 3.63
N PRO A 23 -5.79 -34.79 3.89
CA PRO A 23 -5.71 -33.57 3.12
C PRO A 23 -5.41 -33.90 1.66
N VAL A 24 -6.39 -33.70 0.78
CA VAL A 24 -6.23 -33.90 -0.67
C VAL A 24 -5.23 -32.87 -1.20
N ALA A 25 -3.96 -33.27 -1.29
CA ALA A 25 -2.99 -32.62 -2.13
C ALA A 25 -3.48 -32.77 -3.57
N VAL A 26 -3.69 -31.65 -4.26
CA VAL A 26 -3.93 -31.66 -5.70
C VAL A 26 -2.67 -32.24 -6.34
N ASP A 27 -2.81 -33.45 -6.88
CA ASP A 27 -1.80 -34.16 -7.66
C ASP A 27 -1.30 -33.26 -8.80
N VAL A 28 -0.08 -32.76 -8.65
CA VAL A 28 0.70 -32.15 -9.74
C VAL A 28 1.64 -33.24 -10.23
N PRO A 29 1.67 -33.56 -11.54
CA PRO A 29 2.35 -34.73 -12.04
C PRO A 29 3.85 -34.67 -11.75
N GLU A 30 4.37 -35.79 -11.25
CA GLU A 30 5.79 -36.08 -11.03
C GLU A 30 6.67 -35.64 -12.21
N HIS A 31 7.74 -34.90 -11.90
CA HIS A 31 8.98 -34.94 -12.67
C HIS A 31 10.10 -35.40 -11.75
N GLN A 32 10.51 -36.64 -11.97
CA GLN A 32 11.72 -37.23 -11.41
C GLN A 32 12.94 -36.53 -12.02
N ASN A 33 13.85 -35.99 -11.20
CA ASN A 33 15.28 -36.07 -11.51
C ASN A 33 16.19 -35.76 -10.32
N GLY A 34 17.09 -36.72 -10.03
CA GLY A 34 18.50 -36.54 -9.68
C GLY A 34 18.93 -35.53 -8.60
N SER A 35 19.34 -36.09 -7.46
CA SER A 35 20.44 -35.64 -6.57
C SER A 35 21.32 -34.47 -7.05
N GLU A 36 21.43 -33.41 -6.23
CA GLU A 36 22.70 -32.70 -5.94
C GLU A 36 22.48 -31.65 -4.83
N GLU A 37 23.35 -31.66 -3.81
CA GLU A 37 23.36 -30.73 -2.69
C GLU A 37 23.46 -29.27 -3.15
N LYS A 38 22.49 -28.42 -2.76
CA LYS A 38 22.57 -26.96 -2.98
C LYS A 38 21.88 -26.21 -1.84
N PRO A 39 22.56 -25.32 -1.11
CA PRO A 39 22.00 -24.56 0.01
C PRO A 39 21.16 -23.38 -0.51
N SER A 40 20.09 -23.67 -1.25
CA SER A 40 19.19 -22.66 -1.81
C SER A 40 17.85 -22.56 -1.07
N THR A 41 17.54 -23.52 -0.21
CA THR A 41 16.27 -23.57 0.55
C THR A 41 16.36 -22.81 1.88
N ALA A 42 17.53 -22.78 2.53
CA ALA A 42 17.71 -22.13 3.83
C ALA A 42 17.35 -20.63 3.83
N ASN A 43 17.60 -19.92 2.71
CA ASN A 43 17.21 -18.52 2.56
C ASN A 43 15.69 -18.37 2.33
N ALA A 44 15.09 -19.27 1.54
CA ALA A 44 13.64 -19.27 1.32
C ALA A 44 12.86 -19.58 2.61
N ASP A 45 13.34 -20.54 3.40
CA ASP A 45 12.77 -20.89 4.70
C ASP A 45 12.90 -19.75 5.71
N SER A 46 14.03 -19.03 5.70
CA SER A 46 14.25 -17.85 6.56
C SER A 46 13.32 -16.68 6.19
N GLU A 47 13.14 -16.41 4.89
CA GLU A 47 12.23 -15.36 4.42
C GLU A 47 10.75 -15.70 4.70
N LEU A 48 10.37 -16.97 4.49
CA LEU A 48 9.04 -17.47 4.81
C LEU A 48 8.76 -17.42 6.31
N GLY A 49 9.72 -17.81 7.14
CA GLY A 49 9.63 -17.75 8.59
C GLY A 49 9.44 -16.32 9.11
N ALA A 50 10.24 -15.37 8.60
CA ALA A 50 10.08 -13.96 8.95
C ALA A 50 8.71 -13.39 8.55
N LYS A 51 8.18 -13.81 7.40
CA LYS A 51 6.86 -13.37 6.90
C LYS A 51 5.70 -13.97 7.71
N LEU A 52 5.85 -15.21 8.17
CA LEU A 52 4.89 -15.87 9.07
C LEU A 52 4.89 -15.23 10.45
N LEU A 53 6.06 -14.97 11.03
CA LEU A 53 6.20 -14.29 12.32
C LEU A 53 5.50 -12.93 12.29
N ARG A 54 5.78 -12.13 11.25
CA ARG A 54 5.12 -10.83 11.02
C ARG A 54 3.60 -10.94 10.90
N ARG A 55 3.07 -12.00 10.28
CA ARG A 55 1.61 -12.23 10.21
C ARG A 55 1.03 -12.61 11.57
N GLY A 56 1.76 -13.38 12.37
CA GLY A 56 1.39 -13.68 13.76
C GLY A 56 1.25 -12.40 14.58
N GLU A 57 2.27 -11.54 14.54
CA GLU A 57 2.28 -10.25 15.23
C GLU A 57 1.12 -9.33 14.82
N LEU A 58 0.76 -9.30 13.52
CA LEU A 58 -0.39 -8.55 13.03
C LEU A 58 -1.74 -9.14 13.49
N ASN A 59 -1.86 -10.47 13.56
CA ASN A 59 -3.07 -11.13 14.07
C ASN A 59 -3.24 -10.95 15.59
N GLU A 60 -2.14 -10.87 16.34
CA GLU A 60 -2.12 -10.61 17.78
C GLU A 60 -2.23 -9.11 18.13
N GLY A 61 -2.27 -8.23 17.11
CA GLY A 61 -2.37 -6.78 17.28
C GLY A 61 -1.11 -6.10 17.81
N GLN A 62 0.02 -6.80 17.82
CA GLN A 62 1.34 -6.33 18.31
C GLN A 62 2.18 -5.69 17.19
N GLY A 63 1.86 -5.97 15.92
CA GLY A 63 2.53 -5.39 14.76
C GLY A 63 1.88 -4.07 14.33
N GLU A 64 2.65 -2.97 14.31
CA GLU A 64 2.25 -1.77 13.58
C GLU A 64 2.02 -2.18 12.11
N PRO A 65 0.83 -1.91 11.53
CA PRO A 65 0.67 -2.03 10.08
C PRO A 65 1.75 -1.15 9.50
N SER A 66 2.66 -1.70 8.70
CA SER A 66 3.60 -0.90 7.92
C SER A 66 2.76 0.03 7.08
N GLN A 67 2.55 1.24 7.59
CA GLN A 67 1.88 2.31 6.89
C GLN A 67 2.83 2.58 5.74
N PRO A 68 2.48 2.21 4.50
CA PRO A 68 3.32 2.60 3.39
C PRO A 68 3.38 4.12 3.48
N SER A 69 4.58 4.64 3.71
CA SER A 69 4.88 6.08 3.75
C SER A 69 4.53 6.78 2.43
N MET A 70 3.93 6.08 1.47
CA MET A 70 3.13 6.61 0.38
C MET A 70 1.68 6.82 0.83
N LYS A 71 1.46 7.72 1.80
CA LYS A 71 0.13 8.28 2.02
C LYS A 71 -0.23 9.03 0.74
N VAL A 72 -1.02 8.41 -0.13
CA VAL A 72 -1.47 9.01 -1.40
C VAL A 72 -2.17 10.33 -1.03
N PHE A 73 -1.50 11.44 -1.34
CA PHE A 73 -1.98 12.76 -0.97
C PHE A 73 -3.27 13.05 -1.75
N ASN A 74 -4.37 13.18 -1.01
CA ASN A 74 -5.65 13.56 -1.58
C ASN A 74 -6.01 14.97 -1.09
N PRO A 75 -5.85 16.00 -1.94
CA PRO A 75 -6.09 17.39 -1.53
C PRO A 75 -7.53 17.62 -1.09
N TYR A 76 -8.50 16.84 -1.59
CA TYR A 76 -9.91 17.00 -1.22
C TYR A 76 -10.24 16.50 0.20
N THR A 77 -9.40 15.63 0.77
CA THR A 77 -9.59 15.13 2.14
C THR A 77 -8.71 15.84 3.15
N GLU A 78 -7.52 16.27 2.72
CA GLU A 78 -6.57 17.05 3.52
C GLU A 78 -7.07 18.49 3.70
N PHE A 79 -7.67 19.08 2.66
CA PHE A 79 -8.09 20.48 2.64
C PHE A 79 -9.62 20.64 2.49
N LYS A 80 -10.37 20.27 3.53
CA LYS A 80 -11.83 20.39 3.55
C LYS A 80 -12.33 21.83 3.62
N GLU A 81 -11.46 22.76 4.00
CA GLU A 81 -11.73 24.20 4.08
C GLU A 81 -11.86 24.86 2.70
N PHE A 82 -11.36 24.20 1.65
CA PHE A 82 -11.46 24.67 0.28
C PHE A 82 -12.48 23.85 -0.52
N SER A 83 -13.29 24.54 -1.32
CA SER A 83 -14.17 23.87 -2.27
C SER A 83 -13.36 23.13 -3.34
N ARG A 84 -13.97 22.10 -3.94
CA ARG A 84 -13.38 21.39 -5.09
C ARG A 84 -13.01 22.32 -6.24
N LYS A 85 -13.78 23.40 -6.42
CA LYS A 85 -13.52 24.43 -7.44
C LYS A 85 -12.26 25.24 -7.10
N GLN A 86 -12.16 25.73 -5.86
CA GLN A 86 -10.97 26.46 -5.40
C GLN A 86 -9.70 25.62 -5.51
N ILE A 87 -9.75 24.35 -5.10
CA ILE A 87 -8.62 23.43 -5.22
C ILE A 87 -8.18 23.31 -6.68
N LYS A 88 -9.13 23.14 -7.62
CA LYS A 88 -8.81 23.09 -9.07
C LYS A 88 -8.27 24.41 -9.62
N ASP A 89 -8.79 25.54 -9.17
CA ASP A 89 -8.32 26.84 -9.63
C ASP A 89 -6.90 27.15 -9.09
N MET A 90 -6.59 26.73 -7.85
CA MET A 90 -5.23 26.78 -7.29
C MET A 90 -4.28 25.82 -8.01
N GLU A 91 -4.73 24.62 -8.37
CA GLU A 91 -3.95 23.67 -9.18
C GLU A 91 -3.59 24.25 -10.56
N LYS A 92 -4.53 24.96 -11.21
CA LYS A 92 -4.25 25.66 -12.48
C LYS A 92 -3.19 26.74 -12.28
N MET A 93 -3.32 27.56 -11.24
CA MET A 93 -2.31 28.59 -10.92
C MET A 93 -0.94 27.94 -10.70
N PHE A 94 -0.88 26.86 -9.92
CA PHE A 94 0.35 26.11 -9.69
C PHE A 94 1.01 25.67 -11.01
N LYS A 95 0.22 25.06 -11.91
CA LYS A 95 0.69 24.63 -13.24
C LYS A 95 1.09 25.78 -14.18
N MET A 96 0.54 26.98 -13.98
CA MET A 96 0.93 28.15 -14.78
C MET A 96 2.33 28.68 -14.42
N TYR A 97 2.73 28.51 -13.15
CA TYR A 97 4.03 28.99 -12.66
C TYR A 97 5.10 27.89 -12.63
N ASP A 98 4.71 26.61 -12.67
CA ASP A 98 5.61 25.48 -12.92
C ASP A 98 6.07 25.48 -14.39
N ALA A 99 7.16 26.20 -14.65
CA ALA A 99 7.81 26.23 -15.95
C ALA A 99 8.55 24.92 -16.27
N GLY A 100 8.96 24.17 -15.24
CA GLY A 100 9.69 22.91 -15.34
C GLY A 100 8.82 21.71 -15.67
N LYS A 101 7.50 21.82 -15.43
CA LYS A 101 6.51 20.73 -15.50
C LYS A 101 6.91 19.52 -14.66
N ASP A 102 7.69 19.74 -13.61
CA ASP A 102 8.14 18.72 -12.68
C ASP A 102 7.12 18.51 -11.54
N ASN A 103 6.01 19.28 -11.55
CA ASN A 103 4.99 19.34 -10.51
C ASN A 103 5.52 19.91 -9.19
N TYR A 104 6.62 20.68 -9.24
CA TYR A 104 7.14 21.45 -8.14
C TYR A 104 7.20 22.93 -8.52
N ILE A 105 7.23 23.79 -7.50
CA ILE A 105 7.54 25.21 -7.69
C ILE A 105 8.88 25.44 -6.99
N ASP A 106 9.92 25.68 -7.78
CA ASP A 106 11.23 26.06 -7.29
C ASP A 106 11.23 27.52 -6.76
N LEU A 107 12.32 27.92 -6.11
CA LEU A 107 12.44 29.25 -5.52
C LEU A 107 12.33 30.38 -6.56
N MET A 108 12.78 30.14 -7.79
CA MET A 108 12.74 31.13 -8.87
C MET A 108 11.35 31.28 -9.47
N GLN A 109 10.64 30.16 -9.65
CA GLN A 109 9.24 30.11 -10.08
C GLN A 109 8.33 30.75 -9.02
N LEU A 110 8.58 30.49 -7.73
CA LEU A 110 7.85 31.14 -6.64
C LEU A 110 8.11 32.66 -6.60
N LYS A 111 9.37 33.07 -6.79
CA LYS A 111 9.72 34.50 -6.89
C LYS A 111 8.96 35.18 -8.02
N LEU A 112 8.93 34.56 -9.21
CA LEU A 112 8.17 35.07 -10.35
C LEU A 112 6.66 35.14 -10.06
N MET A 113 6.11 34.15 -9.37
CA MET A 113 4.71 34.16 -8.94
C MET A 113 4.39 35.33 -8.00
N MET A 114 5.25 35.58 -7.01
CA MET A 114 5.08 36.70 -6.06
C MET A 114 5.22 38.07 -6.73
N GLU A 115 6.10 38.18 -7.71
CA GLU A 115 6.25 39.38 -8.54
C GLU A 115 5.00 39.62 -9.41
N LYS A 116 4.48 38.58 -10.08
CA LYS A 116 3.29 38.67 -10.95
C LYS A 116 1.99 38.92 -10.19
N LEU A 117 1.85 38.35 -9.00
CA LEU A 117 0.70 38.60 -8.13
C LEU A 117 0.80 39.95 -7.40
N GLY A 118 1.89 40.71 -7.59
CA GLY A 118 2.04 42.04 -7.02
C GLY A 118 2.16 42.05 -5.49
N ALA A 119 2.41 40.90 -4.86
CA ALA A 119 2.57 40.75 -3.41
C ALA A 119 3.85 41.41 -2.85
N HIS A 120 4.61 42.11 -3.70
CA HIS A 120 5.65 43.05 -3.28
C HIS A 120 5.08 44.29 -2.56
N ARG A 121 3.81 44.67 -2.78
CA ARG A 121 3.18 45.78 -2.06
C ARG A 121 2.54 45.33 -0.74
N LEU A 122 3.40 45.04 0.24
CA LEU A 122 3.10 45.45 1.61
C LEU A 122 3.28 46.98 1.65
N THR A 123 2.25 47.72 1.27
CA THR A 123 2.12 49.11 1.71
C THR A 123 1.74 49.08 3.19
N PRO A 124 2.59 49.56 4.12
CA PRO A 124 2.12 49.81 5.47
C PRO A 124 1.10 50.94 5.41
N ALA A 125 -0.11 50.68 5.87
CA ALA A 125 -1.13 51.69 6.17
C ALA A 125 -1.28 51.78 7.69
#